data_AF-A0A133XDK3-F1
#
_entry.id   AF-A0A133XDK3-F1
#
_cell.length_a   1.000
_cell.length_b   1.000
_cell.length_c   1.000
_cell.angle_alpha   90.00
_cell.angle_beta   90.00
_cell.angle_gamma   90.00
#
_symmetry.space_group_name_H-M   'P 1'
#
loop_
_entity.id
_entity.type
_entity.pdbx_description
1 polymer ?
#
loop_
_entity_poly.entity_id
_entity_poly.type
_entity_poly.pdbx_seq_one_letter_code
_entity_poly.pdbx_strand_id
1 'polypeptide(L)'
;MSNENAAVVLDTALGLHSMNGNVRLYCRLLKVYRDESAISLPALHSALAEGDAESIEHLAHRLKGGSGTLGLPTVQQAAQALELAAKQGAAAGQLTALLLSLESIQQQGIEAIAEYLALADTSTPEGGSAS
;
A
#
# COMPACT_ATOMS: atom_id res chain seq x y z
N MET A 1 -6.09 28.94 -9.25
CA MET A 1 -5.98 28.28 -7.93
C MET A 1 -6.38 26.83 -8.14
N SER A 2 -5.42 25.99 -8.52
CA SER A 2 -5.66 24.57 -8.78
C SER A 2 -5.60 23.85 -7.44
N ASN A 3 -6.77 23.49 -6.92
CA ASN A 3 -6.88 22.64 -5.74
C ASN A 3 -6.62 21.18 -6.17
N GLU A 4 -5.37 20.87 -6.52
CA GLU A 4 -4.94 19.55 -7.00
C GLU A 4 -3.98 18.93 -5.99
N ASN A 5 -4.43 18.80 -4.75
CA ASN A 5 -3.73 18.01 -3.74
C ASN A 5 -4.72 17.08 -3.02
N ALA A 6 -5.68 16.55 -3.76
CA ALA A 6 -6.35 15.33 -3.33
C ALA A 6 -5.29 14.24 -3.42
N ALA A 7 -4.78 13.81 -2.27
CA ALA A 7 -3.80 12.74 -2.20
C ALA A 7 -4.39 11.51 -2.92
N VAL A 8 -3.82 11.17 -4.08
CA VAL A 8 -4.29 10.03 -4.88
C VAL A 8 -3.96 8.77 -4.09
N VAL A 9 -4.98 8.11 -3.55
CA VAL A 9 -4.80 6.91 -2.72
C VAL A 9 -4.39 5.71 -3.57
N LEU A 10 -5.07 5.50 -4.70
CA LEU A 10 -4.78 4.46 -5.69
C LEU A 10 -4.72 5.07 -7.09
N ASP A 11 -3.52 5.08 -7.67
CA ASP A 11 -3.26 5.44 -9.06
C ASP A 11 -3.19 4.16 -9.92
N THR A 12 -4.32 3.80 -10.51
CA THR A 12 -4.42 2.59 -11.33
C THR A 12 -3.64 2.69 -12.63
N ALA A 13 -3.42 3.89 -13.17
CA ALA A 13 -2.62 4.10 -14.37
C ALA A 13 -1.14 3.80 -14.08
N LEU A 14 -0.62 4.28 -12.96
CA LEU A 14 0.73 3.97 -12.48
C LEU A 14 0.90 2.48 -12.21
N GLY A 15 -0.04 1.86 -11.49
CA GLY A 15 0.00 0.43 -11.20
C GLY A 15 -0.08 -0.45 -12.45
N LEU A 16 -0.96 -0.11 -13.41
CA LEU A 16 -1.09 -0.83 -14.68
C LEU A 16 0.13 -0.66 -15.57
N HIS A 17 0.79 0.50 -15.54
CA HIS A 17 2.03 0.72 -16.28
C HIS A 17 3.11 -0.30 -15.88
N SER A 18 3.28 -0.53 -14.56
CA SER A 18 4.18 -1.56 -14.04
C SER A 18 3.85 -2.98 -14.52
N MET A 19 2.61 -3.21 -14.96
CA MET A 19 2.09 -4.49 -15.45
C MET A 19 1.93 -4.54 -16.97
N ASN A 20 2.50 -3.60 -17.72
CA ASN A 20 2.32 -3.45 -19.17
C ASN A 20 0.83 -3.48 -19.61
N GLY A 21 -0.05 -2.87 -18.79
CA GLY A 21 -1.49 -2.83 -19.04
C GLY A 21 -2.26 -4.12 -18.74
N ASN A 22 -1.64 -5.13 -18.14
CA ASN A 22 -2.31 -6.39 -17.82
C ASN A 22 -3.25 -6.27 -16.62
N VAL A 23 -4.52 -5.91 -16.88
CA VAL A 23 -5.56 -5.72 -15.86
C VAL A 23 -5.80 -6.97 -15.01
N ARG A 24 -5.76 -8.18 -15.61
CA ARG A 24 -5.96 -9.43 -14.85
C ARG A 24 -4.86 -9.68 -13.84
N LEU A 25 -3.60 -9.46 -14.23
CA LEU A 25 -2.46 -9.55 -13.34
C LEU A 25 -2.54 -8.47 -12.25
N TYR A 26 -2.85 -7.24 -12.64
CA TYR A 26 -2.98 -6.12 -11.71
C TYR A 26 -4.03 -6.41 -10.62
N CYS A 27 -5.26 -6.80 -10.98
CA CYS A 27 -6.29 -7.17 -10.01
C CYS A 27 -5.88 -8.34 -9.09
N ARG A 28 -5.11 -9.32 -9.61
CA ARG A 28 -4.57 -10.40 -8.77
C ARG A 28 -3.57 -9.86 -7.74
N LEU A 29 -2.65 -9.00 -8.14
CA LEU A 29 -1.66 -8.45 -7.22
C LEU A 29 -2.27 -7.49 -6.20
N LEU A 30 -3.30 -6.73 -6.57
CA LEU A 30 -4.06 -5.91 -5.60
C LEU A 30 -4.74 -6.78 -4.52
N LYS A 31 -5.30 -7.94 -4.90
CA LYS A 31 -5.87 -8.90 -3.94
C LYS A 31 -4.79 -9.44 -2.98
N VAL A 32 -3.63 -9.85 -3.51
CA VAL A 32 -2.50 -10.33 -2.69
C VAL A 32 -2.02 -9.25 -1.72
N TYR A 33 -1.80 -8.02 -2.20
CA TYR A 33 -1.33 -6.92 -1.36
C TYR A 33 -2.29 -6.60 -0.21
N ARG A 34 -3.60 -6.58 -0.49
CA ARG A 34 -4.63 -6.38 0.54
C ARG A 34 -4.56 -7.47 1.61
N ASP A 35 -4.43 -8.72 1.20
CA ASP A 35 -4.43 -9.87 2.10
C ASP A 35 -3.13 -9.93 2.94
N GLU A 36 -1.99 -9.55 2.36
CA GLU A 36 -0.69 -9.46 3.06
C GLU A 36 -0.58 -8.25 4.00
N SER A 37 -1.25 -7.15 3.68
CA SER A 37 -1.22 -5.91 4.49
C SER A 37 -1.68 -6.15 5.92
N ALA A 38 -2.66 -7.02 6.14
CA ALA A 38 -3.17 -7.40 7.46
C ALA A 38 -2.11 -8.05 8.37
N ILE A 39 -1.06 -8.64 7.78
CA ILE A 39 0.00 -9.37 8.50
C ILE A 39 1.16 -8.42 8.87
N SER A 40 1.36 -7.36 8.09
CA SER A 40 2.52 -6.47 8.22
C SER A 40 2.47 -5.52 9.43
N LEU A 41 1.28 -5.05 9.82
CA LEU A 41 1.12 -4.08 10.91
C LEU A 41 1.45 -4.64 12.30
N PRO A 42 0.97 -5.84 12.69
CA PRO A 42 1.36 -6.44 13.97
C PRO A 42 2.87 -6.64 14.11
N ALA A 43 3.56 -6.99 13.01
CA ALA A 43 5.01 -7.16 13.01
C ALA A 43 5.76 -5.83 13.24
N LEU A 44 5.27 -4.73 12.66
CA LEU A 44 5.82 -3.39 12.88
C LEU A 44 5.65 -2.94 14.34
N HIS A 45 4.50 -3.23 14.95
CA HIS A 45 4.26 -2.95 16.38
C HIS A 45 5.21 -3.76 17.28
N SER A 46 5.41 -5.05 17.00
CA SER A 46 6.34 -5.88 17.78
C SER A 46 7.77 -5.34 17.69
N ALA A 47 8.25 -5.06 16.47
CA ALA A 47 9.58 -4.50 16.26
C ALA A 47 9.76 -3.15 16.98
N LEU A 48 8.73 -2.29 17.00
CA LEU A 48 8.73 -1.04 17.74
C LEU A 48 8.81 -1.26 19.27
N ALA A 49 8.04 -2.20 19.81
CA ALA A 49 8.06 -2.53 21.23
C ALA A 49 9.40 -3.12 21.69
N GLU A 50 10.05 -3.89 20.82
CA GLU A 50 11.36 -4.49 21.04
C GLU A 50 12.54 -3.53 20.79
N GLY A 51 12.27 -2.35 20.21
CA GLY A 51 13.31 -1.40 19.81
C GLY A 51 14.16 -1.89 18.63
N ASP A 52 13.65 -2.85 17.85
CA ASP A 52 14.31 -3.44 16.70
C ASP A 52 14.15 -2.55 15.46
N ALA A 53 15.01 -1.54 15.37
CA ALA A 53 15.03 -0.60 14.24
C ALA A 53 15.33 -1.28 12.90
N GLU A 54 16.11 -2.38 12.89
CA GLU A 54 16.45 -3.12 11.67
C GLU A 54 15.20 -3.81 11.09
N SER A 55 14.41 -4.48 11.95
CA SER A 55 13.14 -5.06 11.54
C SER A 55 12.14 -4.01 11.05
N ILE A 56 12.05 -2.85 11.71
CA ILE A 56 11.20 -1.73 11.25
C ILE A 56 11.63 -1.27 9.85
N GLU A 57 12.94 -1.06 9.62
CA GLU A 57 13.48 -0.67 8.32
C GLU A 57 13.09 -1.70 7.24
N HIS A 58 13.33 -2.98 7.47
CA HIS A 58 13.05 -4.04 6.52
C HIS A 58 11.56 -4.21 6.21
N LEU A 59 10.69 -4.10 7.22
CA LEU A 59 9.24 -4.17 7.04
C LEU A 59 8.72 -2.97 6.24
N ALA A 60 9.15 -1.76 6.60
CA ALA A 60 8.79 -0.53 5.90
C ALA A 60 9.31 -0.53 4.44
N HIS A 61 10.52 -1.03 4.20
CA HIS A 61 11.08 -1.18 2.85
C HIS A 61 10.23 -2.08 1.95
N ARG A 62 9.79 -3.24 2.46
CA ARG A 62 8.93 -4.16 1.72
C ARG A 62 7.58 -3.52 1.38
N LEU A 63 6.97 -2.86 2.36
CA LEU A 63 5.70 -2.17 2.16
C LEU A 63 5.81 -1.04 1.12
N LYS A 64 6.90 -0.26 1.16
CA LYS A 64 7.22 0.77 0.17
C LYS A 64 7.30 0.18 -1.25
N GLY A 65 8.01 -0.93 -1.42
CA GLY A 65 8.17 -1.59 -2.73
C GLY A 65 6.85 -2.09 -3.33
N GLY A 66 6.05 -2.79 -2.52
CA GLY A 66 4.72 -3.25 -2.93
C GLY A 66 3.79 -2.09 -3.29
N SER A 67 3.74 -1.07 -2.43
CA SER A 67 2.93 0.13 -2.64
C SER A 67 3.29 0.87 -3.92
N GLY A 68 4.58 1.09 -4.18
CA GLY A 68 5.04 1.78 -5.38
C GLY A 68 4.72 1.01 -6.66
N THR A 69 4.85 -0.32 -6.62
CA THR A 69 4.56 -1.19 -7.78
C THR A 69 3.08 -1.15 -8.16
N LEU A 70 2.19 -1.07 -7.17
CA LEU A 70 0.74 -1.15 -7.35
C LEU A 70 0.06 0.19 -7.56
N GLY A 71 0.81 1.29 -7.46
CA GLY A 71 0.26 2.63 -7.59
C GLY A 71 -0.42 3.13 -6.33
N LEU A 72 0.12 2.85 -5.14
CA LEU A 72 -0.32 3.40 -3.86
C LEU A 72 0.68 4.46 -3.37
N PRO A 73 0.72 5.66 -3.99
CA PRO A 73 1.80 6.61 -3.75
C PRO A 73 1.79 7.17 -2.32
N THR A 74 0.61 7.34 -1.70
CA THR A 74 0.50 7.80 -0.31
C THR A 74 1.07 6.77 0.67
N VAL A 75 0.75 5.48 0.48
CA VAL A 75 1.29 4.39 1.30
C VAL A 75 2.79 4.26 1.10
N GLN A 76 3.27 4.37 -0.15
CA GLN A 76 4.70 4.35 -0.48
C GLN A 76 5.46 5.45 0.27
N GLN A 77 4.94 6.68 0.28
CA GLN A 77 5.54 7.82 0.96
C GLN A 77 5.57 7.63 2.48
N ALA A 78 4.47 7.16 3.08
CA ALA A 78 4.40 6.88 4.52
C ALA A 78 5.39 5.78 4.94
N ALA A 79 5.48 4.70 4.14
CA ALA A 79 6.42 3.62 4.37
C ALA A 79 7.88 4.09 4.23
N GLN A 80 8.17 4.94 3.25
CA GLN A 80 9.50 5.55 3.09
C GLN A 80 9.88 6.43 4.28
N ALA A 81 8.94 7.20 4.84
CA ALA A 81 9.19 8.02 6.01
C ALA A 81 9.54 7.18 7.24
N LEU A 82 8.83 6.07 7.46
CA LEU A 82 9.12 5.13 8.54
C LEU A 82 10.47 4.42 8.35
N GLU A 83 10.74 3.91 7.14
CA GLU A 83 12.02 3.28 6.76
C GLU A 83 13.20 4.22 7.06
N LEU A 84 13.10 5.47 6.61
CA LEU A 84 14.16 6.46 6.79
C LEU A 84 14.37 6.82 8.27
N ALA A 85 13.30 6.97 9.04
CA ALA A 85 13.38 7.28 10.47
C ALA A 85 14.03 6.13 11.25
N ALA A 86 13.66 4.88 10.94
CA ALA A 86 14.25 3.70 11.56
C ALA A 86 15.76 3.62 11.25
N LYS A 87 16.13 3.79 9.97
CA LYS A 87 17.51 3.81 9.51
C LYS A 87 18.38 4.89 10.17
N GLN A 88 17.78 6.03 10.51
CA GLN A 88 18.48 7.14 11.17
C GLN A 88 18.53 6.99 12.70
N GLY A 89 17.95 5.93 13.27
CA GLY A 89 17.87 5.75 14.72
C GLY A 89 17.00 6.80 15.39
N ALA A 90 15.88 7.18 14.76
CA ALA A 90 14.94 8.12 15.33
C ALA A 90 14.40 7.66 16.69
N ALA A 91 14.00 8.62 17.53
CA ALA A 91 13.45 8.31 18.84
C ALA A 91 12.16 7.49 18.72
N ALA A 92 11.91 6.59 19.68
CA ALA A 92 10.75 5.71 19.68
C ALA A 92 9.43 6.46 19.46
N GLY A 93 9.24 7.63 20.10
CA GLY A 93 8.03 8.45 19.91
C GLY A 93 7.82 8.96 18.48
N GLN A 94 8.90 9.25 17.74
CA GLN A 94 8.81 9.61 16.32
C GLN A 94 8.43 8.41 15.46
N LEU A 95 9.03 7.24 15.74
CA LEU A 95 8.68 5.99 15.05
C LEU A 95 7.22 5.60 15.31
N THR A 96 6.73 5.75 16.54
CA THR A 96 5.31 5.54 16.89
C THR A 96 4.39 6.45 16.08
N ALA A 97 4.69 7.75 15.99
CA ALA A 97 3.87 8.70 15.24
C ALA A 97 3.83 8.36 13.73
N LEU A 98 4.97 7.96 13.16
CA LEU A 98 5.06 7.53 11.77
C LEU A 98 4.31 6.23 11.51
N LEU A 99 4.38 5.26 12.42
CA LEU A 99 3.65 4.00 12.32
C LEU A 99 2.13 4.23 12.35
N LEU A 100 1.63 5.07 13.26
CA LEU A 100 0.20 5.42 13.30
C LEU A 100 -0.27 6.12 12.02
N SER A 101 0.57 7.01 11.45
CA SER A 101 0.26 7.64 10.17
C SER A 101 0.24 6.61 9.03
N LEU A 102 1.19 5.68 9.02
CA LEU A 102 1.27 4.63 8.01
C LEU A 102 0.03 3.73 8.06
N GLU A 103 -0.43 3.34 9.25
CA GLU A 103 -1.65 2.55 9.43
C GLU A 103 -2.88 3.21 8.81
N SER A 104 -3.10 4.49 9.14
CA SER A 104 -4.25 5.23 8.63
C SER A 104 -4.22 5.34 7.10
N ILE A 105 -3.03 5.54 6.53
CA ILE A 105 -2.85 5.67 5.08
C ILE A 105 -2.97 4.30 4.39
N GLN A 106 -2.42 3.24 4.97
CA GLN A 106 -2.53 1.88 4.44
C GLN A 106 -3.98 1.40 4.45
N GLN A 107 -4.75 1.73 5.48
CA GLN A 107 -6.17 1.42 5.56
C GLN A 107 -6.97 2.09 4.42
N GLN A 108 -6.71 3.37 4.15
CA GLN A 108 -7.30 4.06 2.99
C GLN A 108 -6.91 3.39 1.67
N GLY A 109 -5.65 2.96 1.53
CA GLY A 109 -5.17 2.19 0.37
C GLY A 109 -5.93 0.87 0.16
N ILE A 110 -6.16 0.14 1.25
CA ILE A 110 -6.92 -1.12 1.25
C ILE A 110 -8.38 -0.89 0.82
N GLU A 111 -9.01 0.16 1.31
CA GLU A 111 -10.38 0.54 0.94
C GLU A 111 -10.48 0.90 -0.54
N ALA A 112 -9.56 1.72 -1.05
CA ALA A 112 -9.50 2.07 -2.48
C ALA A 112 -9.28 0.84 -3.37
N ILE A 113 -8.46 -0.13 -2.93
CA ILE A 113 -8.30 -1.42 -3.61
C ILE A 113 -9.63 -2.18 -3.65
N ALA A 114 -10.33 -2.27 -2.52
CA ALA A 114 -11.60 -3.00 -2.42
C ALA A 114 -12.66 -2.40 -3.35
N GLU A 115 -12.78 -1.07 -3.38
CA GLU A 115 -13.67 -0.35 -4.29
C GLU A 115 -13.33 -0.62 -5.76
N TYR A 116 -12.05 -0.50 -6.14
CA TYR A 116 -11.61 -0.78 -7.51
C TYR A 116 -11.93 -2.21 -7.94
N LEU A 117 -11.66 -3.20 -7.08
CA LEU A 117 -11.95 -4.60 -7.37
C LEU A 117 -13.46 -4.87 -7.54
N ALA A 118 -14.31 -4.25 -6.71
CA ALA A 118 -15.76 -4.36 -6.84
C ALA A 118 -16.28 -3.78 -8.16
N LEU A 119 -15.71 -2.64 -8.61
CA LEU A 119 -16.03 -2.04 -9.90
C LEU A 119 -15.52 -2.89 -11.09
N ALA A 120 -14.35 -3.50 -10.96
CA ALA A 120 -13.78 -4.38 -11.98
C ALA A 120 -14.60 -5.68 -12.15
N ASP A 121 -15.10 -6.25 -11.05
CA ASP A 121 -15.90 -7.47 -11.07
C ASP A 121 -17.29 -7.22 -11.72
N THR A 122 -17.88 -6.03 -11.55
CA THR A 122 -19.17 -5.66 -12.18
C THR A 122 -19.06 -5.26 -13.65
N SER A 123 -17.85 -4.93 -14.12
CA SER A 123 -17.58 -4.51 -15.50
C SER A 123 -17.23 -5.67 -16.44
N THR A 124 -17.33 -6.92 -15.97
CA THR A 124 -17.29 -8.09 -16.86
C THR A 124 -18.71 -8.34 -17.37
N PRO A 125 -19.07 -7.93 -18.61
CA PRO A 125 -20.28 -8.47 -19.21
C PRO A 125 -20.03 -9.97 -19.42
N GLU A 126 -20.77 -10.79 -18.68
CA GLU A 126 -21.10 -12.15 -19.09
C GLU A 126 -21.67 -12.08 -20.51
N GLY A 127 -20.80 -12.33 -21.49
CA GLY A 127 -21.06 -12.06 -22.90
C GLY A 127 -20.54 -13.18 -23.78
N GLY A 128 -21.28 -14.29 -23.82
CA GLY A 128 -21.47 -15.07 -25.03
C GLY A 128 -20.59 -16.30 -25.23
N SER A 129 -21.11 -17.45 -24.80
CA SER A 129 -21.14 -18.67 -25.63
C SER A 129 -22.49 -19.37 -25.43
N ALA A 130 -23.51 -18.82 -26.08
CA ALA A 130 -24.63 -19.63 -26.56
C ALA A 130 -24.24 -20.14 -27.96
N SER A 131 -23.93 -21.43 -28.07
CA SER A 131 -24.11 -22.30 -29.24
C SER A 131 -23.62 -23.70 -28.90
#